data_AF-A0A835UIW7-F1
#
_entry.id   AF-A0A835UIW7-F1
#
_cell.length_a   1.000
_cell.length_b   1.000
_cell.length_c   1.000
_cell.angle_alpha   90.00
_cell.angle_beta   90.00
_cell.angle_gamma   90.00
#
_symmetry.space_group_name_H-M   'P 1'
#
loop_
_entity.id
_entity.type
_entity.pdbx_description
1 polymer ?
#
loop_
_entity_poly.entity_id
_entity_poly.type
_entity_poly.pdbx_seq_one_letter_code
_entity_poly.pdbx_strand_id
1 'polypeptide(L)'
;MIGDPPIVILDEPSTGMDPVAKRFIWDVISLLSTRQAKCAVILTTHSMNEAQALCTRIGIMVDGKLRCIGSPQHLKSRYGNHLELEVKPTEVCPEELDDLCQKIQEILLDFPNHRRSIFGDLETCIIGSSSLASKSISEMSLTRDMIILIARNFGNEDSIQTIISSKPISDGVFGEQLAEQLIRDGSLPLRIFCEWWLAKQKFNLIDSFILASFPGAIFNGCNGLSVKYQLPYGEDSSLADIFGHLENNRKKLGIEDYSIGQATLETIFNDFATAE
;
A
#
# COMPACT_ATOMS: atom_id res chain seq x y z
N MET A 1 -18.46 -34.81 18.52
CA MET A 1 -17.23 -35.63 18.62
C MET A 1 -17.56 -36.85 19.45
N ILE A 2 -16.96 -38.00 19.18
CA ILE A 2 -17.27 -39.23 19.93
C ILE A 2 -16.70 -39.10 21.35
N GLY A 3 -17.53 -39.35 22.36
CA GLY A 3 -17.09 -39.49 23.75
C GLY A 3 -17.14 -38.24 24.63
N ASP A 4 -17.75 -37.12 24.17
CA ASP A 4 -17.92 -35.87 24.93
C ASP A 4 -16.71 -35.49 25.80
N PRO A 5 -15.50 -35.38 25.22
CA PRO A 5 -14.29 -35.11 25.99
C PRO A 5 -14.38 -33.73 26.66
N PRO A 6 -13.85 -33.59 27.90
CA PRO A 6 -13.89 -32.31 28.61
C PRO A 6 -13.00 -31.24 27.96
N ILE A 7 -12.00 -31.64 27.16
CA ILE A 7 -11.09 -30.75 26.44
C ILE A 7 -10.90 -31.28 25.01
N VAL A 8 -10.96 -30.38 24.04
CA VAL A 8 -10.68 -30.65 22.62
C VAL A 8 -9.63 -29.67 22.14
N ILE A 9 -8.59 -30.18 21.48
CA ILE A 9 -7.54 -29.36 20.86
C ILE A 9 -7.64 -29.56 19.34
N LEU A 10 -7.77 -28.47 18.60
CA LEU A 10 -7.87 -28.47 17.15
C LEU A 10 -6.70 -27.67 16.58
N ASP A 11 -5.87 -28.32 15.77
CA ASP A 11 -4.80 -27.64 15.06
C ASP A 11 -5.25 -27.28 13.65
N GLU A 12 -5.37 -25.99 13.35
CA GLU A 12 -5.72 -25.45 12.03
C GLU A 12 -6.94 -26.12 11.36
N PRO A 13 -8.12 -26.17 12.03
CA PRO A 13 -9.24 -27.03 11.63
C PRO A 13 -9.91 -26.64 10.31
N SER A 14 -9.77 -25.39 9.85
CA SER A 14 -10.37 -24.91 8.60
C SER A 14 -9.40 -24.84 7.41
N THR A 15 -8.15 -25.26 7.60
CA THR A 15 -7.13 -25.19 6.54
C THR A 15 -7.45 -26.17 5.41
N GLY A 16 -7.45 -25.66 4.17
CA GLY A 16 -7.74 -26.46 2.97
C GLY A 16 -9.23 -26.75 2.73
N MET A 17 -10.13 -26.14 3.50
CA MET A 17 -11.58 -26.29 3.33
C MET A 17 -12.17 -25.19 2.45
N ASP A 18 -13.21 -25.54 1.69
CA ASP A 18 -14.02 -24.56 0.99
C ASP A 18 -14.88 -23.73 1.97
N PRO A 19 -15.41 -22.55 1.55
CA PRO A 19 -16.18 -21.69 2.45
C PRO A 19 -17.43 -22.34 3.06
N VAL A 20 -18.05 -23.34 2.41
CA VAL A 20 -19.23 -24.04 2.93
C VAL A 20 -18.81 -25.03 4.01
N ALA A 21 -17.76 -25.82 3.78
CA ALA A 21 -17.21 -26.73 4.77
C ALA A 21 -16.68 -25.98 6.02
N LYS A 22 -16.05 -24.82 5.83
CA LYS A 22 -15.58 -23.96 6.93
C LYS A 22 -16.75 -23.51 7.83
N ARG A 23 -17.86 -23.05 7.24
CA ARG A 23 -19.07 -22.68 8.00
C ARG A 23 -19.66 -23.86 8.75
N PHE A 24 -19.68 -25.04 8.14
CA PHE A 24 -20.16 -26.25 8.81
C PHE A 24 -19.31 -26.59 10.05
N ILE A 25 -17.98 -26.49 9.95
CA ILE A 25 -17.10 -26.66 11.12
C ILE A 25 -17.39 -25.62 12.19
N TRP A 26 -17.59 -24.37 11.79
CA TRP A 26 -17.89 -23.29 12.72
C TRP A 26 -19.17 -23.55 13.51
N ASP A 27 -20.22 -24.02 12.83
CA ASP A 27 -21.48 -24.40 13.46
C ASP A 27 -21.27 -25.55 14.45
N VAL A 28 -20.49 -26.57 14.09
CA VAL A 28 -20.18 -27.71 14.97
C VAL A 28 -19.41 -27.27 16.22
N ILE A 29 -18.38 -26.43 16.07
CA ILE A 29 -17.58 -25.94 17.20
C ILE A 29 -18.44 -25.04 18.11
N SER A 30 -19.24 -24.15 17.52
CA SER A 30 -20.19 -23.31 18.26
C SER A 30 -21.22 -24.14 19.01
N LEU A 31 -21.70 -25.24 18.42
CA LEU A 31 -22.61 -26.17 19.07
C LEU A 31 -21.98 -26.82 20.31
N LEU A 32 -20.71 -27.24 20.19
CA LEU A 32 -19.97 -27.90 21.27
C LEU A 32 -19.70 -26.95 22.43
N SER A 33 -19.39 -25.69 22.15
CA SER A 33 -19.16 -24.67 23.19
C SER A 33 -20.47 -24.28 23.89
N THR A 34 -21.59 -24.17 23.15
CA THR A 34 -22.84 -23.58 23.67
C THR A 34 -23.79 -24.60 24.29
N ARG A 35 -23.90 -25.82 23.75
CA ARG A 35 -24.98 -26.74 24.18
C ARG A 35 -24.77 -27.40 25.54
N GLN A 36 -23.56 -27.41 26.10
CA GLN A 36 -23.32 -28.08 27.39
C GLN A 36 -22.33 -27.41 28.34
N ALA A 37 -21.54 -26.39 27.94
CA ALA A 37 -20.48 -25.80 28.78
C ALA A 37 -19.50 -26.82 29.45
N LYS A 38 -19.52 -28.08 29.01
CA LYS A 38 -18.75 -29.20 29.57
C LYS A 38 -17.44 -29.47 28.83
N CYS A 39 -17.26 -28.86 27.66
CA CYS A 39 -16.11 -29.07 26.80
C CYS A 39 -15.39 -27.73 26.56
N ALA A 40 -14.10 -27.67 26.91
CA ALA A 40 -13.21 -26.58 26.54
C ALA A 40 -12.57 -26.87 25.19
N VAL A 41 -12.79 -26.01 24.20
CA VAL A 41 -12.17 -26.13 22.88
C VAL A 41 -11.02 -25.14 22.79
N ILE A 42 -9.83 -25.65 22.47
CA ILE A 42 -8.64 -24.85 22.15
C ILE A 42 -8.38 -25.06 20.67
N LEU A 43 -8.30 -23.97 19.91
CA LEU A 43 -7.96 -24.03 18.51
C LEU A 43 -6.77 -23.12 18.20
N THR A 44 -5.91 -23.56 17.30
CA THR A 44 -4.89 -22.75 16.65
C THR A 44 -5.37 -22.44 15.23
N THR A 45 -5.25 -21.18 14.83
CA THR A 45 -5.62 -20.72 13.49
C THR A 45 -4.77 -19.51 13.12
N HIS A 46 -4.33 -19.46 11.88
CA HIS A 46 -3.73 -18.28 11.25
C HIS A 46 -4.79 -17.28 10.75
N SER A 47 -6.08 -17.66 10.77
CA SER A 47 -7.18 -16.83 10.28
C SER A 47 -7.85 -16.04 11.41
N MET A 48 -7.66 -14.72 11.43
CA MET A 48 -8.31 -13.86 12.44
C MET A 48 -9.84 -13.89 12.36
N ASN A 49 -10.41 -14.06 11.15
CA ASN A 49 -11.84 -14.26 10.95
C ASN A 49 -12.37 -15.50 11.69
N GLU A 50 -11.60 -16.60 11.68
CA GLU A 50 -11.96 -17.82 12.41
C GLU A 50 -11.84 -17.63 13.92
N ALA A 51 -10.73 -17.04 14.38
CA ALA A 51 -10.52 -16.75 15.79
C ALA A 51 -11.63 -15.83 16.34
N GLN A 52 -12.03 -14.80 15.60
CA GLN A 52 -13.07 -13.86 16.01
C GLN A 52 -14.47 -14.50 16.00
N ALA A 53 -14.74 -15.45 15.10
CA ALA A 53 -16.06 -16.10 15.01
C ALA A 53 -16.26 -17.18 16.09
N LEU A 54 -15.22 -17.93 16.43
CA LEU A 54 -15.33 -19.12 17.29
C LEU A 54 -14.84 -18.89 18.73
N CYS A 55 -13.85 -18.03 18.93
CA CYS A 55 -13.16 -17.93 20.20
C CYS A 55 -13.77 -16.85 21.10
N THR A 56 -14.06 -17.22 22.34
CA THR A 56 -14.41 -16.26 23.41
C THR A 56 -13.18 -15.54 23.97
N ARG A 57 -12.01 -16.19 23.87
CA ARG A 57 -10.70 -15.64 24.24
C ARG A 57 -9.69 -15.96 23.14
N ILE A 58 -8.94 -14.97 22.72
CA ILE A 58 -7.88 -15.06 21.72
C ILE A 58 -6.55 -14.83 22.44
N GLY A 59 -5.57 -15.69 22.17
CA GLY A 59 -4.19 -15.51 22.56
C GLY A 59 -3.34 -15.27 21.33
N ILE A 60 -2.53 -14.22 21.33
CA ILE A 60 -1.59 -13.92 20.24
C ILE A 60 -0.20 -14.38 20.66
N MET A 61 0.40 -15.26 19.86
CA MET A 61 1.75 -15.79 20.05
C MET A 61 2.68 -15.24 18.98
N VAL A 62 3.84 -14.70 19.39
CA VAL A 62 4.89 -14.15 18.52
C VAL A 62 6.24 -14.59 19.09
N ASP A 63 7.15 -15.09 18.25
CA ASP A 63 8.47 -15.61 18.63
C ASP A 63 8.48 -16.63 19.77
N GLY A 64 7.52 -17.57 19.71
CA GLY A 64 7.35 -18.62 20.72
C GLY A 64 6.88 -18.10 22.08
N LYS A 65 6.49 -16.83 22.20
CA LYS A 65 5.98 -16.22 23.43
C LYS A 65 4.54 -15.74 23.25
N LEU A 66 3.70 -16.01 24.25
CA LEU A 66 2.33 -15.49 24.29
C LEU A 66 2.38 -14.00 24.67
N ARG A 67 2.12 -13.12 23.70
CA ARG A 67 2.22 -11.65 23.87
C ARG A 67 1.00 -11.09 24.59
N CYS A 68 -0.20 -11.57 24.26
CA CYS A 68 -1.43 -11.15 24.92
C CYS A 68 -2.48 -12.25 24.89
N ILE A 69 -3.43 -12.16 25.83
CA ILE A 69 -4.61 -13.03 25.89
C ILE A 69 -5.80 -12.22 26.41
N GLY A 70 -6.95 -12.37 25.76
CA GLY A 70 -8.15 -11.64 26.15
C GLY A 70 -9.33 -11.93 25.24
N SER A 71 -10.49 -11.34 25.54
CA SER A 71 -11.59 -11.35 24.56
C SER A 71 -11.23 -10.48 23.34
N PRO A 72 -11.84 -10.71 22.17
CA PRO A 72 -11.64 -9.86 20.99
C PRO A 72 -11.83 -8.36 21.30
N GLN A 73 -12.85 -8.03 22.08
CA GLN A 73 -13.14 -6.65 22.50
C GLN A 73 -12.07 -6.10 23.44
N HIS A 74 -11.56 -6.91 24.39
CA HIS A 74 -10.50 -6.49 25.29
C HIS A 74 -9.20 -6.20 24.53
N LEU A 75 -8.84 -7.04 23.57
CA LEU A 75 -7.63 -6.83 22.75
C LEU A 75 -7.75 -5.56 21.91
N LYS A 76 -8.90 -5.36 21.25
CA LYS A 76 -9.17 -4.12 20.49
C LYS A 76 -9.14 -2.87 21.36
N SER A 77 -9.70 -2.92 22.56
CA SER A 77 -9.69 -1.78 23.48
C SER A 77 -8.31 -1.51 24.10
N ARG A 78 -7.46 -2.54 24.26
CA ARG A 78 -6.15 -2.40 24.91
C ARG A 78 -5.05 -1.99 23.94
N TYR A 79 -5.11 -2.51 22.72
CA TYR A 79 -4.06 -2.34 21.71
C TYR A 79 -4.52 -1.54 20.49
N GLY A 80 -5.83 -1.47 20.21
CA GLY A 80 -6.40 -0.75 19.06
C GLY A 80 -6.81 0.69 19.38
N ASN A 81 -5.98 1.44 20.11
CA ASN A 81 -6.20 2.85 20.46
C ASN A 81 -5.81 3.82 19.32
N HIS A 82 -6.08 3.41 18.09
CA HIS A 82 -5.79 4.17 16.88
C HIS A 82 -6.84 3.87 15.83
N LEU A 83 -6.99 4.80 14.91
CA LEU A 83 -7.80 4.62 13.71
C LEU A 83 -6.87 4.29 12.55
N GLU A 84 -7.36 3.45 11.66
CA GLU A 84 -6.74 3.18 10.38
C GLU A 84 -7.48 3.96 9.32
N LEU A 85 -6.74 4.79 8.59
CA LEU A 85 -7.20 5.49 7.41
C LEU A 85 -6.51 4.85 6.21
N GLU A 86 -7.30 4.28 5.31
CA GLU A 86 -6.82 3.79 4.01
C GLU A 86 -7.33 4.75 2.92
N VAL A 87 -6.43 5.27 2.10
CA VAL A 87 -6.75 6.24 1.04
C VAL A 87 -6.32 5.68 -0.30
N LYS A 88 -7.25 5.64 -1.26
CA LYS A 88 -7.00 5.27 -2.65
C LYS A 88 -7.01 6.54 -3.51
N PRO A 89 -5.86 6.93 -4.11
CA PRO A 89 -5.83 8.03 -5.06
C PRO A 89 -6.56 7.66 -6.35
N THR A 90 -7.02 8.67 -7.08
CA THR A 90 -7.57 8.51 -8.43
C THR A 90 -6.47 8.15 -9.40
N GLU A 91 -6.80 7.26 -10.34
CA GLU A 91 -5.94 6.93 -11.47
C GLU A 91 -5.48 8.18 -12.23
N VAL A 92 -4.31 8.09 -12.84
CA VAL A 92 -3.75 9.18 -13.63
C VAL A 92 -4.53 9.29 -14.93
N CYS A 93 -5.07 10.47 -15.22
CA CYS A 93 -5.78 10.71 -16.47
C CYS A 93 -4.80 10.63 -17.65
N PRO A 94 -5.18 10.01 -18.79
CA PRO A 94 -4.30 9.89 -19.94
C PRO A 94 -3.89 11.26 -20.52
N GLU A 95 -4.77 12.27 -20.41
CA GLU A 95 -4.48 13.64 -20.85
C GLU A 95 -3.35 14.29 -20.03
N GLU A 96 -3.39 14.17 -18.69
CA GLU A 96 -2.33 14.70 -17.81
C GLU A 96 -0.99 14.00 -18.06
N LEU A 97 -1.05 12.71 -18.37
CA LEU A 97 0.09 11.88 -18.69
C LEU A 97 0.71 12.29 -20.03
N ASP A 98 -0.09 12.48 -21.06
CA ASP A 98 0.37 12.90 -22.38
C ASP A 98 0.97 14.32 -22.32
N ASP A 99 0.34 15.23 -21.57
CA ASP A 99 0.86 16.58 -21.31
C ASP A 99 2.23 16.56 -20.61
N LEU A 100 2.39 15.70 -19.59
CA LEU A 100 3.68 15.56 -18.90
C LEU A 100 4.73 14.93 -19.80
N CYS A 101 4.36 13.90 -20.57
CA CYS A 101 5.24 13.29 -21.56
C CYS A 101 5.73 14.34 -22.57
N GLN A 102 4.84 15.18 -23.09
CA GLN A 102 5.19 16.23 -24.05
C GLN A 102 6.12 17.28 -23.43
N LYS A 103 5.84 17.74 -22.19
CA LYS A 103 6.72 18.67 -21.48
C LYS A 103 8.12 18.10 -21.25
N ILE A 104 8.21 16.84 -20.85
CA ILE A 104 9.50 16.18 -20.64
C ILE A 104 10.25 16.02 -21.97
N GLN A 105 9.54 15.70 -23.06
CA GLN A 105 10.14 15.64 -24.40
C GLN A 105 10.71 17.00 -24.82
N GLU A 106 9.99 18.10 -24.61
CA GLU A 106 10.45 19.46 -24.91
C GLU A 106 11.69 19.82 -24.09
N ILE A 107 11.67 19.55 -22.77
CA ILE A 107 12.83 19.78 -21.88
C ILE A 107 14.05 18.99 -22.36
N LEU A 108 13.88 17.72 -22.76
CA LEU A 108 14.99 16.90 -23.25
C LEU A 108 15.51 17.36 -24.63
N LEU A 109 14.69 18.02 -25.45
CA LEU A 109 15.08 18.59 -26.74
C LEU A 109 15.85 19.92 -26.62
N ASP A 110 15.57 20.71 -25.57
CA ASP A 110 16.19 22.02 -25.36
C ASP A 110 17.62 21.97 -24.77
N PHE A 111 18.10 20.81 -24.29
CA PHE A 111 19.48 20.67 -23.79
C PHE A 111 20.46 20.20 -24.88
N PRO A 112 21.48 21.00 -25.28
CA PRO A 112 22.38 20.64 -26.37
C PRO A 112 23.50 19.65 -26.00
N ASN A 113 23.67 19.28 -24.72
CA ASN A 113 24.91 18.66 -24.23
C ASN A 113 24.92 17.12 -24.07
N HIS A 114 23.97 16.40 -24.66
CA HIS A 114 24.07 14.93 -24.81
C HIS A 114 23.81 14.41 -26.23
N ARG A 115 24.12 15.22 -27.25
CA ARG A 115 24.14 14.74 -28.65
C ARG A 115 25.23 13.69 -28.96
N ARG A 116 26.10 13.29 -28.02
CA ARG A 116 27.26 12.44 -28.34
C ARG A 116 27.18 10.95 -28.00
N SER A 117 26.14 10.46 -27.32
CA SER A 117 26.07 9.00 -27.04
C SER A 117 24.89 8.26 -27.67
N ILE A 118 23.90 8.96 -28.25
CA ILE A 118 22.70 8.31 -28.83
C ILE A 118 22.80 8.17 -30.36
N PHE A 119 23.60 9.01 -31.02
CA PHE A 119 23.73 9.03 -32.49
C PHE A 119 24.90 8.20 -33.04
N GLY A 120 25.59 7.41 -32.21
CA GLY A 120 26.75 6.62 -32.64
C GLY A 120 26.43 5.48 -33.61
N ASP A 121 25.24 4.88 -33.52
CA ASP A 121 24.97 3.59 -34.18
C ASP A 121 23.85 3.61 -35.23
N LEU A 122 23.33 4.78 -35.60
CA LEU A 122 22.19 4.89 -36.53
C LEU A 122 22.39 5.87 -37.70
N GLU A 123 23.63 6.13 -38.10
CA GLU A 123 23.95 6.68 -39.44
C GLU A 123 24.22 5.58 -40.45
N THR A 124 23.21 4.77 -40.77
CA THR A 124 23.12 4.09 -42.08
C THR A 124 21.66 3.80 -42.40
N CYS A 125 20.95 4.81 -42.94
CA CYS A 125 19.89 4.66 -43.97
C CYS A 125 19.37 6.05 -44.41
N ILE A 126 20.19 6.73 -45.21
CA ILE A 126 19.87 7.37 -46.49
C ILE A 126 18.37 7.68 -46.82
N ILE A 127 18.11 8.99 -47.06
CA ILE A 127 17.11 9.63 -47.96
C ILE A 127 15.63 9.73 -47.50
N GLY A 128 15.15 10.98 -47.35
CA GLY A 128 13.73 11.31 -47.49
C GLY A 128 13.28 12.46 -46.57
N SER A 129 13.11 13.64 -47.14
CA SER A 129 12.50 14.82 -46.51
C SER A 129 11.10 14.53 -45.94
N SER A 130 10.78 15.17 -44.81
CA SER A 130 9.46 15.28 -44.13
C SER A 130 8.92 14.05 -43.37
N SER A 131 9.15 14.00 -42.05
CA SER A 131 8.21 13.49 -41.01
C SER A 131 8.88 13.30 -39.62
N LEU A 132 9.64 14.29 -39.14
CA LEU A 132 10.24 14.27 -37.79
C LEU A 132 9.23 14.50 -36.64
N ALA A 133 7.92 14.33 -36.87
CA ALA A 133 6.86 14.67 -35.91
C ALA A 133 6.07 13.45 -35.38
N SER A 134 6.57 12.22 -35.55
CA SER A 134 5.87 11.04 -35.00
C SER A 134 6.83 9.89 -34.67
N LYS A 135 7.83 10.13 -33.82
CA LYS A 135 8.31 9.03 -32.98
C LYS A 135 7.29 8.89 -31.86
N SER A 136 6.56 7.78 -31.86
CA SER A 136 5.55 7.45 -30.87
C SER A 136 6.11 7.66 -29.46
N ILE A 137 5.37 8.38 -28.61
CA ILE A 137 5.69 8.67 -27.19
C ILE A 137 6.10 7.37 -26.44
N SER A 138 5.60 6.23 -26.90
CA SER A 138 5.88 4.87 -26.41
C SER A 138 7.34 4.39 -26.55
N GLU A 139 8.18 4.99 -27.39
CA GLU A 139 9.55 4.48 -27.67
C GLU A 139 10.67 5.22 -26.93
N MET A 140 10.36 6.29 -26.19
CA MET A 140 11.38 7.05 -25.47
C MET A 140 11.70 6.39 -24.12
N SER A 141 12.97 6.03 -23.91
CA SER A 141 13.48 5.51 -22.64
C SER A 141 14.39 6.54 -21.96
N LEU A 142 14.15 6.77 -20.67
CA LEU A 142 14.90 7.69 -19.82
C LEU A 142 16.04 6.94 -19.12
N THR A 143 17.26 7.47 -19.23
CA THR A 143 18.39 7.00 -18.41
C THR A 143 18.40 7.72 -17.05
N ARG A 144 19.21 7.20 -16.10
CA ARG A 144 19.34 7.77 -14.76
C ARG A 144 19.66 9.27 -14.76
N ASP A 145 20.55 9.70 -15.66
CA ASP A 145 20.96 11.11 -15.76
C ASP A 145 19.81 12.02 -16.27
N MET A 146 18.99 11.50 -17.18
CA MET A 146 17.79 12.21 -17.67
C MET A 146 16.77 12.37 -16.55
N ILE A 147 16.57 11.34 -15.73
CA ILE A 147 15.65 11.38 -14.58
C ILE A 147 16.11 12.43 -13.56
N ILE A 148 17.42 12.48 -13.23
CA ILE A 148 17.98 13.51 -12.33
C ILE A 148 17.77 14.93 -12.89
N LEU A 149 17.96 15.09 -14.20
CA LEU A 149 17.79 16.38 -14.86
C LEU A 149 16.33 16.85 -14.86
N ILE A 150 15.39 15.93 -15.06
CA ILE A 150 13.96 16.20 -14.91
C ILE A 150 13.65 16.59 -13.45
N ALA A 151 14.19 15.88 -12.44
CA ALA A 151 14.04 16.24 -11.02
C ALA A 151 14.37 17.69 -10.74
N ARG A 152 15.53 18.12 -11.24
CA ARG A 152 16.07 19.48 -11.07
C ARG A 152 15.16 20.53 -11.65
N ASN A 153 14.63 20.25 -12.84
CA ASN A 153 13.78 21.21 -13.54
C ASN A 153 12.38 21.30 -12.93
N PHE A 154 11.85 20.20 -12.40
CA PHE A 154 10.54 20.15 -11.76
C PHE A 154 10.57 20.42 -10.24
N GLY A 155 11.75 20.67 -9.66
CA GLY A 155 11.90 21.15 -8.28
C GLY A 155 11.57 20.11 -7.20
N ASN A 156 11.67 18.82 -7.50
CA ASN A 156 11.28 17.75 -6.59
C ASN A 156 12.36 16.65 -6.51
N GLU A 157 13.58 17.06 -6.13
CA GLU A 157 14.75 16.18 -6.07
C GLU A 157 14.59 15.05 -5.02
N ASP A 158 13.89 15.32 -3.92
CA ASP A 158 13.68 14.36 -2.83
C ASP A 158 12.83 13.16 -3.26
N SER A 159 11.82 13.38 -4.11
CA SER A 159 10.96 12.30 -4.61
C SER A 159 11.71 11.31 -5.51
N ILE A 160 12.78 11.75 -6.18
CA ILE A 160 13.60 10.89 -7.04
C ILE A 160 14.59 10.06 -6.25
N GLN A 161 14.95 10.49 -5.03
CA GLN A 161 15.82 9.69 -4.16
C GLN A 161 15.23 8.29 -3.93
N THR A 162 13.91 8.12 -3.94
CA THR A 162 13.26 6.80 -3.86
C THR A 162 13.62 5.86 -5.03
N ILE A 163 13.85 6.40 -6.23
CA ILE A 163 14.26 5.59 -7.40
C ILE A 163 15.80 5.46 -7.49
N ILE A 164 16.54 6.47 -7.04
CA ILE A 164 18.00 6.53 -7.23
C ILE A 164 18.76 5.91 -6.05
N SER A 165 18.33 6.16 -4.83
CA SER A 165 18.89 5.61 -3.60
C SER A 165 18.18 4.31 -3.29
N SER A 166 18.91 3.20 -3.37
CA SER A 166 18.48 1.82 -3.07
C SER A 166 18.09 1.58 -1.60
N LYS A 167 17.59 2.59 -0.89
CA LYS A 167 16.99 2.42 0.43
C LYS A 167 15.48 2.36 0.23
N PRO A 168 14.80 1.32 0.76
CA PRO A 168 13.36 1.26 0.76
C PRO A 168 12.86 2.31 1.75
N ILE A 169 12.77 3.55 1.29
CA ILE A 169 11.91 4.54 1.92
C ILE A 169 10.52 4.01 1.59
N SER A 170 9.69 3.86 2.61
CA SER A 170 8.43 3.12 2.71
C SER A 170 7.31 3.53 1.73
N ASP A 171 7.64 4.00 0.54
CA ASP A 171 6.75 4.59 -0.46
C ASP A 171 6.00 3.59 -1.33
N GLY A 172 6.19 2.29 -1.10
CA GLY A 172 5.40 1.23 -1.70
C GLY A 172 6.05 0.53 -2.90
N VAL A 173 5.40 -0.58 -3.27
CA VAL A 173 5.85 -1.60 -4.25
C VAL A 173 6.19 -1.02 -5.63
N PHE A 174 5.53 0.07 -6.03
CA PHE A 174 5.69 0.65 -7.37
C PHE A 174 7.04 1.37 -7.57
N GLY A 175 7.55 2.08 -6.55
CA GLY A 175 8.85 2.76 -6.66
C GLY A 175 10.02 1.80 -6.71
N GLU A 176 9.95 0.73 -5.91
CA GLU A 176 10.97 -0.33 -5.85
C GLU A 176 11.09 -1.08 -7.18
N GLN A 177 9.96 -1.43 -7.80
CA GLN A 177 9.95 -2.10 -9.11
C GLN A 177 10.60 -1.25 -10.21
N LEU A 178 10.38 0.06 -10.21
CA LEU A 178 10.98 0.97 -11.18
C LEU A 178 12.48 1.18 -10.93
N ALA A 179 12.89 1.24 -9.66
CA ALA A 179 14.30 1.30 -9.30
C ALA A 179 15.04 0.03 -9.75
N GLU A 180 14.45 -1.15 -9.53
CA GLU A 180 15.00 -2.42 -10.00
C GLU A 180 15.09 -2.50 -11.52
N GLN A 181 14.05 -2.06 -12.24
CA GLN A 181 14.07 -1.98 -13.71
C GLN A 181 15.15 -1.03 -14.21
N LEU A 182 15.31 0.14 -13.59
CA LEU A 182 16.34 1.11 -13.95
C LEU A 182 17.75 0.55 -13.71
N ILE A 183 17.95 -0.25 -12.65
CA ILE A 183 19.22 -0.92 -12.35
C ILE A 183 19.50 -2.05 -13.35
N ARG A 184 18.48 -2.84 -13.71
CA ARG A 184 18.62 -4.00 -14.60
C ARG A 184 18.81 -3.60 -16.06
N ASP A 185 17.97 -2.69 -16.55
CA ASP A 185 17.86 -2.38 -17.98
C ASP A 185 18.57 -1.04 -18.33
N GLY A 186 19.05 -0.30 -17.32
CA GLY A 186 19.76 0.99 -17.48
C GLY A 186 18.89 2.14 -18.01
N SER A 187 17.61 1.87 -18.26
CA SER A 187 16.67 2.80 -18.86
C SER A 187 15.23 2.48 -18.45
N LEU A 188 14.36 3.49 -18.41
CA LEU A 188 12.95 3.37 -18.03
C LEU A 188 12.05 4.02 -19.09
N PRO A 189 10.97 3.37 -19.58
CA PRO A 189 10.06 4.01 -20.53
C PRO A 189 9.47 5.31 -19.97
N LEU A 190 9.48 6.37 -20.79
CA LEU A 190 8.99 7.70 -20.42
C LEU A 190 7.57 7.65 -19.87
N ARG A 191 6.69 6.85 -20.52
CA ARG A 191 5.29 6.71 -20.10
C ARG A 191 5.14 6.18 -18.68
N ILE A 192 5.90 5.14 -18.34
CA ILE A 192 5.90 4.52 -17.01
C ILE A 192 6.47 5.50 -15.97
N PHE A 193 7.52 6.23 -16.33
CA PHE A 193 8.06 7.28 -15.47
C PHE A 193 7.05 8.39 -15.20
N CYS A 194 6.33 8.87 -16.23
CA CYS A 194 5.31 9.91 -16.11
C CYS A 194 4.12 9.45 -15.25
N GLU A 195 3.66 8.21 -15.43
CA GLU A 195 2.62 7.60 -14.59
C GLU A 195 3.05 7.59 -13.12
N TRP A 196 4.25 7.09 -12.85
CA TRP A 196 4.80 7.09 -11.50
C TRP A 196 4.99 8.50 -10.95
N TRP A 197 5.49 9.44 -11.75
CA TRP A 197 5.73 10.82 -11.34
C TRP A 197 4.44 11.51 -10.90
N LEU A 198 3.38 11.39 -11.70
CA LEU A 198 2.06 11.96 -11.40
C LEU A 198 1.43 11.29 -10.18
N ALA A 199 1.53 9.96 -10.08
CA ALA A 199 1.08 9.23 -8.89
C ALA A 199 1.82 9.71 -7.64
N LYS A 200 3.14 9.82 -7.70
CA LYS A 200 4.00 10.26 -6.58
C LYS A 200 3.69 11.68 -6.14
N GLN A 201 3.42 12.60 -7.06
CA GLN A 201 2.97 13.95 -6.72
C GLN A 201 1.62 13.93 -5.97
N LYS A 202 0.65 13.15 -6.44
CA LYS A 202 -0.64 12.99 -5.75
C LYS A 202 -0.46 12.40 -4.35
N PHE A 203 0.39 11.39 -4.19
CA PHE A 203 0.71 10.81 -2.89
C PHE A 203 1.32 11.84 -1.94
N ASN A 204 2.32 12.61 -2.37
CA ASN A 204 2.94 13.64 -1.53
C ASN A 204 1.94 14.74 -1.10
N LEU A 205 0.99 15.09 -1.98
CA LEU A 205 -0.08 16.04 -1.65
C LEU A 205 -1.04 15.48 -0.59
N ILE A 206 -1.43 14.22 -0.72
CA ILE A 206 -2.28 13.52 0.26
C ILE A 206 -1.54 13.39 1.59
N ASP A 207 -0.27 13.01 1.56
CA ASP A 207 0.57 12.83 2.74
C ASP A 207 0.74 14.14 3.51
N SER A 208 1.11 15.22 2.81
CA SER A 208 1.22 16.56 3.38
C SER A 208 -0.10 17.03 3.97
N PHE A 209 -1.23 16.73 3.31
CA PHE A 209 -2.55 17.07 3.82
C PHE A 209 -2.91 16.29 5.09
N ILE A 210 -2.62 14.99 5.14
CA ILE A 210 -2.92 14.14 6.30
C ILE A 210 -2.07 14.56 7.49
N LEU A 211 -0.77 14.76 7.30
CA LEU A 211 0.14 15.22 8.36
C LEU A 211 -0.22 16.63 8.87
N ALA A 212 -0.70 17.50 7.98
CA ALA A 212 -1.16 18.84 8.37
C ALA A 212 -2.53 18.83 9.07
N SER A 213 -3.43 17.95 8.66
CA SER A 213 -4.80 17.88 9.20
C SER A 213 -4.88 17.08 10.49
N PHE A 214 -4.02 16.06 10.66
CA PHE A 214 -4.06 15.13 11.78
C PHE A 214 -2.67 15.05 12.45
N PRO A 215 -2.39 15.91 13.45
CA PRO A 215 -1.12 15.87 14.16
C PRO A 215 -0.95 14.55 14.91
N GLY A 216 0.13 13.82 14.63
CA GLY A 216 0.38 12.49 15.17
C GLY A 216 -0.06 11.34 14.27
N ALA A 217 -0.53 11.61 13.05
CA ALA A 217 -0.70 10.58 12.03
C ALA A 217 0.65 9.93 11.70
N ILE A 218 0.67 8.60 11.69
CA ILE A 218 1.83 7.79 11.33
C ILE A 218 1.51 7.12 9.99
N PHE A 219 2.47 7.16 9.07
CA PHE A 219 2.38 6.43 7.81
C PHE A 219 2.76 4.96 8.05
N ASN A 220 1.89 4.02 7.67
CA ASN A 220 2.09 2.59 7.92
C ASN A 220 2.47 1.80 6.65
N GLY A 221 2.46 2.43 5.47
CA GLY A 221 2.83 1.79 4.21
C GLY A 221 1.77 1.90 3.12
N CYS A 222 2.09 1.32 1.96
CA CYS A 222 1.20 1.23 0.81
C CYS A 222 0.81 -0.23 0.55
N ASN A 223 -0.47 -0.49 0.33
CA ASN A 223 -0.96 -1.81 -0.10
C ASN A 223 -1.40 -1.74 -1.57
N GLY A 224 -0.47 -1.99 -2.49
CA GLY A 224 -0.72 -1.80 -3.91
C GLY A 224 -0.87 -0.32 -4.25
N LEU A 225 -2.10 0.12 -4.58
CA LEU A 225 -2.43 1.51 -4.93
C LEU A 225 -3.06 2.31 -3.78
N SER A 226 -3.34 1.68 -2.63
CA SER A 226 -3.84 2.38 -1.45
C SER A 226 -2.72 2.69 -0.46
N VAL A 227 -2.88 3.79 0.27
CA VAL A 227 -1.98 4.21 1.34
C VAL A 227 -2.66 4.04 2.68
N LYS A 228 -1.94 3.50 3.66
CA LYS A 228 -2.44 3.29 5.01
C LYS A 228 -1.77 4.23 6.01
N TYR A 229 -2.60 4.87 6.80
CA TYR A 229 -2.23 5.78 7.87
C TYR A 229 -2.84 5.33 9.19
N GLN A 230 -2.06 5.46 10.25
CA GLN A 230 -2.50 5.27 11.61
C GLN A 230 -2.73 6.65 12.24
N LEU A 231 -3.99 6.97 12.52
CA LEU A 231 -4.38 8.22 13.14
C LEU A 231 -4.52 8.04 14.66
N PRO A 232 -4.08 9.03 15.45
CA PRO A 232 -4.27 8.99 16.89
C PRO A 232 -5.76 9.06 17.23
N TYR A 233 -6.23 8.14 18.06
CA TYR A 233 -7.60 8.15 18.57
C TYR A 233 -7.61 8.76 19.98
N GLY A 234 -8.15 9.96 20.12
CA GLY A 234 -8.20 10.73 21.37
C GLY A 234 -9.50 11.52 21.52
N GLU A 235 -9.73 12.10 22.71
CA GLU A 235 -10.96 12.84 23.04
C GLU A 235 -11.20 14.07 22.13
N ASP A 236 -10.15 14.57 21.47
CA ASP A 236 -10.16 15.82 20.69
C ASP A 236 -10.50 15.64 19.19
N SER A 237 -10.73 14.42 18.70
CA SER A 237 -11.01 14.19 17.27
C SER A 237 -12.08 13.13 17.07
N SER A 238 -13.28 13.55 16.69
CA SER A 238 -14.36 12.63 16.39
C SER A 238 -14.18 12.03 14.99
N LEU A 239 -14.66 10.79 14.79
CA LEU A 239 -14.69 10.18 13.46
C LEU A 239 -15.38 11.09 12.43
N ALA A 240 -16.45 11.77 12.83
CA ALA A 240 -17.20 12.68 11.95
C ALA A 240 -16.35 13.86 11.47
N ASP A 241 -15.44 14.38 12.31
CA ASP A 241 -14.54 15.46 11.92
C ASP A 241 -13.51 14.98 10.90
N ILE A 242 -12.94 13.78 11.13
CA ILE A 242 -11.97 13.16 10.21
C ILE A 242 -12.64 12.92 8.83
N PHE A 243 -13.83 12.32 8.82
CA PHE A 243 -14.63 12.14 7.61
C PHE A 243 -14.94 13.48 6.93
N GLY A 244 -15.35 14.50 7.70
CA GLY A 244 -15.64 15.84 7.17
C GLY A 244 -14.42 16.51 6.51
N HIS A 245 -13.25 16.42 7.14
CA HIS A 245 -12.00 16.97 6.58
C HIS A 245 -11.60 16.28 5.27
N LEU A 246 -11.74 14.96 5.19
CA LEU A 246 -11.44 14.19 3.97
C LEU A 246 -12.45 14.48 2.87
N GLU A 247 -13.77 14.45 3.15
CA GLU A 247 -14.80 14.63 2.11
C GLU A 247 -14.76 16.04 1.51
N ASN A 248 -14.51 17.07 2.34
CA ASN A 248 -14.39 18.46 1.87
C ASN A 248 -13.19 18.68 0.93
N ASN A 249 -12.14 17.86 1.04
CA ASN A 249 -10.92 17.97 0.25
C ASN A 249 -10.75 16.85 -0.77
N ARG A 250 -11.65 15.86 -0.81
CA ARG A 250 -11.59 14.67 -1.67
C ARG A 250 -11.32 15.01 -3.14
N LYS A 251 -12.11 15.95 -3.69
CA LYS A 251 -11.97 16.39 -5.09
C LYS A 251 -10.66 17.14 -5.37
N LYS A 252 -10.15 17.89 -4.39
CA LYS A 252 -8.92 18.68 -4.52
C LYS A 252 -7.67 17.81 -4.43
N LEU A 253 -7.72 16.78 -3.58
CA LEU A 253 -6.63 15.83 -3.37
C LEU A 253 -6.63 14.68 -4.38
N GLY A 254 -7.69 14.54 -5.17
CA GLY A 254 -7.83 13.45 -6.13
C GLY A 254 -7.99 12.09 -5.45
N ILE A 255 -8.76 12.01 -4.36
CA ILE A 255 -9.04 10.76 -3.65
C ILE A 255 -10.23 10.06 -4.31
N GLU A 256 -10.01 8.86 -4.84
CA GLU A 256 -11.06 8.02 -5.44
C GLU A 256 -11.92 7.39 -4.36
N ASP A 257 -11.28 6.76 -3.36
CA ASP A 257 -11.95 6.06 -2.28
C ASP A 257 -11.15 6.16 -0.98
N TYR A 258 -11.82 6.05 0.16
CA TYR A 258 -11.17 5.99 1.45
C TYR A 258 -11.98 5.18 2.46
N SER A 259 -11.28 4.53 3.38
CA SER A 259 -11.86 3.75 4.46
C SER A 259 -11.28 4.22 5.78
N ILE A 260 -12.13 4.40 6.79
CA ILE A 260 -11.71 4.75 8.14
C ILE A 260 -12.33 3.73 9.09
N GLY A 261 -11.48 3.07 9.87
CA GLY A 261 -11.90 2.04 10.79
C GLY A 261 -11.09 2.05 12.08
N GLN A 262 -11.64 1.43 13.12
CA GLN A 262 -10.82 1.07 14.27
C GLN A 262 -9.89 -0.09 13.91
N ALA A 263 -8.73 -0.14 14.57
CA ALA A 263 -7.76 -1.21 14.41
C ALA A 263 -8.39 -2.61 14.47
N THR A 264 -8.07 -3.42 13.47
CA THR A 264 -8.53 -4.82 13.42
C THR A 264 -7.65 -5.71 14.29
N LEU A 265 -8.11 -6.94 14.59
CA LEU A 265 -7.24 -7.92 15.25
C LEU A 265 -6.04 -8.32 14.38
N GLU A 266 -6.20 -8.28 13.06
CA GLU A 266 -5.11 -8.51 12.10
C GLU A 266 -4.05 -7.41 12.23
N THR A 267 -4.45 -6.15 12.34
CA THR A 267 -3.49 -5.06 12.53
C THR A 267 -2.77 -5.18 13.86
N ILE A 268 -3.49 -5.42 14.96
CA ILE A 268 -2.88 -5.62 16.28
C ILE A 268 -1.88 -6.77 16.25
N PHE A 269 -2.19 -7.85 15.52
CA PHE A 269 -1.27 -8.97 15.34
C PHE A 269 -0.03 -8.55 14.54
N ASN A 270 -0.21 -7.85 13.42
CA ASN A 270 0.89 -7.36 12.58
C ASN A 270 1.80 -6.41 13.35
N ASP A 271 1.23 -5.49 14.14
CA ASP A 271 1.98 -4.57 14.99
C ASP A 271 2.90 -5.32 15.98
N PHE A 272 2.42 -6.44 16.54
CA PHE A 272 3.26 -7.28 17.40
C PHE A 272 4.35 -8.03 16.63
N ALA A 273 4.10 -8.38 15.37
CA ALA A 273 5.07 -9.06 14.51
C ALA A 273 6.14 -8.10 13.95
N THR A 274 5.81 -6.81 13.76
CA THR A 274 6.72 -5.79 13.24
C THR A 274 7.52 -5.06 14.31
N ALA A 275 7.14 -5.15 15.58
CA ALA A 275 7.78 -4.42 16.69
C ALA A 275 9.15 -4.99 17.14
N GLU A 276 9.89 -5.65 16.24
CA GLU A 276 11.26 -6.15 16.48
C GLU A 276 12.30 -5.43 15.61
#